data_AF-A0A427A6W4-F1
#
_entry.id   AF-A0A427A6W4-F1
#
_cell.length_a   1.000
_cell.length_b   1.000
_cell.length_c   1.000
_cell.angle_alpha   90.00
_cell.angle_beta   90.00
_cell.angle_gamma   90.00
#
_symmetry.space_group_name_H-M   'P 1'
#
loop_
_entity.id
_entity.type
_entity.pdbx_description
1 polymer ?
#
loop_
_entity_poly.entity_id
_entity_poly.type
_entity_poly.pdbx_seq_one_letter_code
_entity_poly.pdbx_strand_id
1 'polypeptide(L)'
;MTHRMGTCGRDVPLETQFLLVEADGSASQEASSSTVYTVFLPLLEGQFRAALQGNDKDEIEICLESGDKTVQTKQGLHAVYMHAGANPFEVISQAVKYAVLVNSPPSFLDWFGWCTWDAFYTDVTAEGVDQGLRSLSEGGAPPRFIIIDDGWQQIGAEARDQTAAVVQEGAQ
;
A
#
# COMPACT_ATOMS: atom_id res chain seq x y z
N MET A 1 -2.05 9.57 -3.73
CA MET A 1 -2.45 8.81 -2.52
C MET A 1 -3.03 9.79 -1.52
N THR A 2 -4.32 9.69 -1.21
CA THR A 2 -5.00 10.65 -0.31
C THR A 2 -5.11 10.02 1.07
N HIS A 3 -4.65 10.72 2.10
CA HIS A 3 -4.86 10.28 3.48
C HIS A 3 -6.35 10.25 3.78
N ARG A 4 -6.80 9.25 4.55
CA ARG A 4 -8.17 9.16 5.06
C ARG A 4 -8.13 9.09 6.58
N MET A 5 -9.14 9.69 7.20
CA MET A 5 -9.34 9.68 8.63
C MET A 5 -10.76 9.18 8.89
N GLY A 6 -10.91 8.42 9.97
CA GLY A 6 -12.17 7.85 10.41
C GLY A 6 -12.13 7.65 11.92
N THR A 7 -13.28 7.34 12.50
CA THR A 7 -13.40 7.15 13.96
C THR A 7 -13.89 5.75 14.33
N CYS A 8 -14.15 4.90 13.34
CA CYS A 8 -14.68 3.56 13.55
C CYS A 8 -14.12 2.57 12.52
N GLY A 9 -14.21 1.27 12.81
CA GLY A 9 -13.61 0.21 12.00
C GLY A 9 -14.12 0.18 10.56
N ARG A 10 -15.40 0.47 10.35
CA ARG A 10 -16.01 0.54 8.99
C ARG A 10 -15.42 1.65 8.11
N ASP A 11 -14.78 2.66 8.69
CA ASP A 11 -14.18 3.76 7.93
C ASP A 11 -12.85 3.37 7.29
N VAL A 12 -12.26 2.24 7.71
CA VAL A 12 -10.99 1.73 7.16
C VAL A 12 -11.21 1.33 5.69
N PRO A 13 -10.57 2.02 4.72
CA PRO A 13 -10.74 1.70 3.31
C PRO A 13 -10.26 0.28 2.98
N LEU A 14 -10.82 -0.30 1.91
CA LEU A 14 -10.28 -1.51 1.30
C LEU A 14 -8.79 -1.30 0.97
N GLU A 15 -8.02 -2.38 1.04
CA GLU A 15 -6.60 -2.38 0.66
C GLU A 15 -5.70 -1.43 1.49
N THR A 16 -6.08 -1.09 2.72
CA THR A 16 -5.28 -0.22 3.60
C THR A 16 -3.96 -0.89 3.97
N GLN A 17 -2.83 -0.27 3.61
CA GLN A 17 -1.46 -0.77 3.84
C GLN A 17 -0.78 -0.13 5.05
N PHE A 18 -1.43 0.83 5.69
CA PHE A 18 -0.91 1.53 6.85
C PHE A 18 -2.07 2.15 7.62
N LEU A 19 -2.21 1.81 8.89
CA LEU A 19 -3.23 2.38 9.77
C LEU A 19 -2.57 2.88 11.05
N LEU A 20 -2.81 4.16 11.38
CA LEU A 20 -2.46 4.75 12.68
C LEU A 20 -3.75 4.96 13.45
N VAL A 21 -3.83 4.39 14.65
CA VAL A 21 -4.94 4.56 15.58
C VAL A 21 -4.50 5.46 16.72
N GLU A 22 -5.27 6.51 16.98
CA GLU A 22 -5.19 7.33 18.19
C GLU A 22 -6.26 6.84 19.18
N ALA A 23 -5.84 6.46 20.39
CA ALA A 23 -6.75 6.00 21.43
C ALA A 23 -6.47 6.73 22.75
N ASP A 24 -7.53 7.07 23.49
CA ASP A 24 -7.40 7.61 24.83
C ASP A 24 -6.90 6.52 25.80
N GLY A 25 -5.78 6.77 26.49
CA GLY A 25 -5.20 5.85 27.47
C GLY A 25 -6.06 5.59 28.71
N SER A 26 -7.22 6.26 28.84
CA SER A 26 -8.17 6.09 29.94
C SER A 26 -8.86 4.71 29.98
N ALA A 27 -8.74 3.91 28.92
CA ALA A 27 -9.16 2.51 28.91
C ALA A 27 -8.24 1.59 29.74
N SER A 28 -7.05 2.07 30.12
CA SER A 28 -6.15 1.38 31.07
C SER A 28 -6.38 1.91 32.49
N GLN A 29 -6.45 1.02 33.48
CA GLN A 29 -6.79 1.37 34.89
C GLN A 29 -5.70 2.18 35.62
N GLU A 30 -4.69 2.70 34.92
CA GLU A 30 -3.64 3.53 35.51
C GLU A 30 -3.88 5.00 35.20
N ALA A 31 -3.87 5.81 36.27
CA ALA A 31 -4.27 7.21 36.27
C ALA A 31 -3.23 8.13 35.59
N SER A 32 -3.15 8.06 34.27
CA SER A 32 -2.70 9.18 33.43
C SER A 32 -3.42 9.12 32.09
N SER A 33 -4.20 10.16 31.78
CA SER A 33 -4.98 10.31 30.53
C SER A 33 -4.08 10.60 29.32
N SER A 34 -3.05 9.81 29.08
CA SER A 34 -2.16 10.00 27.94
C SER A 34 -2.70 9.26 26.72
N THR A 35 -2.89 9.98 25.62
CA THR A 35 -3.17 9.40 24.30
C THR A 35 -2.10 8.37 23.92
N VAL A 36 -2.54 7.23 23.40
CA VAL A 36 -1.69 6.16 22.88
C VAL A 36 -1.90 6.05 21.38
N TYR A 37 -0.80 6.02 20.65
CA TYR A 37 -0.78 5.85 19.20
C TYR A 37 -0.36 4.43 18.87
N THR A 38 -1.14 3.73 18.05
CA THR A 38 -0.85 2.37 17.61
C THR A 38 -0.78 2.31 16.09
N VAL A 39 0.36 1.87 15.55
CA VAL A 39 0.48 1.53 14.13
C VAL A 39 0.10 0.07 13.93
N PHE A 40 -0.75 -0.17 12.94
CA PHE A 40 -1.00 -1.47 12.34
C PHE A 40 -0.39 -1.45 10.94
N LEU A 41 0.61 -2.30 10.73
CA LEU A 41 1.37 -2.38 9.50
C LEU A 41 1.25 -3.79 8.91
N PRO A 42 0.39 -3.98 7.91
CA PRO A 42 0.35 -5.21 7.12
C PRO A 42 1.73 -5.54 6.55
N LEU A 43 2.09 -6.82 6.60
CA LEU A 43 3.38 -7.33 6.15
C LEU A 43 3.19 -8.35 5.01
N LEU A 44 4.30 -8.73 4.40
CA LEU A 44 4.35 -9.91 3.55
C LEU A 44 4.60 -11.15 4.41
N GLU A 45 3.89 -12.23 4.11
CA GLU A 45 4.08 -13.53 4.73
C GLU A 45 4.25 -14.59 3.64
N GLY A 46 5.49 -14.94 3.33
CA GLY A 46 5.81 -15.83 2.22
C GLY A 46 5.37 -15.24 0.88
N GLN A 47 4.44 -15.92 0.20
CA GLN A 47 3.89 -15.48 -1.09
C GLN A 47 2.58 -14.67 -0.94
N PHE A 48 2.23 -14.27 0.28
CA PHE A 48 0.99 -13.55 0.57
C PHE A 48 1.29 -12.13 1.01
N ARG A 49 0.49 -11.20 0.52
CA ARG A 49 0.41 -9.83 1.02
C ARG A 49 -0.79 -9.71 1.95
N ALA A 50 -0.61 -9.00 3.06
CA ALA A 50 -1.71 -8.59 3.92
C ALA A 50 -2.19 -7.17 3.60
N ALA A 51 -3.46 -6.90 3.85
CA ALA A 51 -4.06 -5.57 3.86
C ALA A 51 -5.12 -5.48 4.97
N LEU A 52 -5.48 -4.25 5.36
CA LEU A 52 -6.59 -3.99 6.27
C LEU A 52 -7.79 -3.45 5.52
N GLN A 53 -8.98 -3.75 6.02
CA GLN A 53 -10.23 -3.17 5.55
C GLN A 53 -11.28 -3.14 6.67
N GLY A 54 -12.22 -2.21 6.57
CA GLY A 54 -13.40 -2.16 7.42
C GLY A 54 -14.54 -3.02 6.86
N ASN A 55 -15.53 -3.33 7.70
CA ASN A 55 -16.76 -4.00 7.30
C ASN A 55 -18.03 -3.34 7.88
N ASP A 56 -19.20 -3.80 7.43
CA ASP A 56 -20.50 -3.25 7.87
C ASP A 56 -20.80 -3.44 9.36
N LYS A 57 -20.04 -4.29 10.05
CA LYS A 57 -20.14 -4.58 11.48
C LYS A 57 -19.23 -3.72 12.34
N ASP A 58 -18.52 -2.76 11.74
CA ASP A 58 -17.55 -1.91 12.41
C ASP A 58 -16.29 -2.65 12.90
N GLU A 59 -15.95 -3.76 12.24
CA GLU A 59 -14.76 -4.55 12.54
C GLU A 59 -13.63 -4.18 11.55
N ILE A 60 -12.39 -4.40 11.97
CA ILE A 60 -11.23 -4.37 11.08
C ILE A 60 -10.91 -5.81 10.68
N GLU A 61 -10.89 -6.06 9.39
CA GLU A 61 -10.52 -7.34 8.79
C GLU A 61 -9.09 -7.30 8.25
N ILE A 62 -8.42 -8.43 8.33
CA ILE A 62 -7.13 -8.66 7.68
C ILE A 62 -7.42 -9.45 6.40
N CYS A 63 -7.17 -8.85 5.25
CA CYS A 63 -7.18 -9.52 3.97
C CYS A 63 -5.79 -10.13 3.70
N LEU A 64 -5.74 -11.37 3.24
CA LEU A 64 -4.51 -12.09 2.89
C LEU A 64 -4.64 -12.63 1.47
N GLU A 65 -3.78 -12.18 0.56
CA GLU A 65 -3.89 -12.49 -0.86
C GLU A 65 -2.53 -12.85 -1.47
N SER A 66 -2.52 -13.89 -2.32
CA SER A 66 -1.36 -14.27 -3.12
C SER A 66 -1.40 -13.72 -4.55
N GLY A 67 -2.57 -13.31 -5.02
CA GLY A 67 -2.80 -12.98 -6.44
C GLY A 67 -2.78 -14.20 -7.40
N ASP A 68 -2.57 -15.41 -6.88
CA ASP A 68 -2.48 -16.65 -7.66
C ASP A 68 -3.41 -17.72 -7.10
N LYS A 69 -4.36 -18.18 -7.92
CA LYS A 69 -5.36 -19.21 -7.54
C LYS A 69 -4.73 -20.54 -7.09
N THR A 70 -3.50 -20.81 -7.53
CA THR A 70 -2.76 -22.03 -7.19
C THR A 70 -1.96 -21.90 -5.90
N VAL A 71 -1.70 -20.67 -5.44
CA VAL A 71 -0.99 -20.39 -4.18
C VAL A 71 -2.01 -20.13 -3.09
N GLN A 72 -2.27 -21.16 -2.28
CA GLN A 72 -3.29 -21.15 -1.22
C GLN A 72 -2.68 -21.39 0.16
N THR A 73 -3.28 -20.78 1.18
CA THR A 73 -2.94 -21.02 2.58
C THR A 73 -4.20 -21.16 3.43
N LYS A 74 -4.07 -21.83 4.57
CA LYS A 74 -5.12 -21.90 5.62
C LYS A 74 -4.77 -21.02 6.83
N GLN A 75 -3.59 -20.39 6.84
CA GLN A 75 -3.05 -19.66 7.97
C GLN A 75 -2.25 -18.45 7.48
N GLY A 76 -2.36 -17.34 8.22
CA GLY A 76 -1.42 -16.22 8.21
C GLY A 76 -1.10 -15.86 9.66
N LEU A 77 0.14 -16.08 10.07
CA LEU A 77 0.57 -15.96 11.46
C LEU A 77 1.23 -14.62 11.76
N HIS A 78 1.81 -13.97 10.75
CA HIS A 78 2.62 -12.76 10.88
C HIS A 78 2.15 -11.65 9.92
N ALA A 79 0.85 -11.66 9.58
CA ALA A 79 0.25 -10.79 8.57
C ALA A 79 0.28 -9.29 8.94
N VAL A 80 0.29 -8.94 10.22
CA VAL A 80 0.24 -7.54 10.68
C VAL A 80 1.20 -7.34 11.84
N TYR A 81 2.07 -6.34 11.73
CA TYR A 81 2.88 -5.85 12.83
C TYR A 81 2.15 -4.71 13.56
N MET A 82 2.17 -4.75 14.89
CA MET A 82 1.56 -3.75 15.74
C MET A 82 2.61 -3.11 16.65
N HIS A 83 2.59 -1.80 16.76
CA HIS A 83 3.46 -1.07 17.69
C HIS A 83 2.73 0.12 18.29
N ALA A 84 2.82 0.28 19.60
CA ALA A 84 2.11 1.33 20.34
C ALA A 84 3.08 2.19 21.16
N GLY A 85 2.76 3.47 21.32
CA GLY A 85 3.55 4.42 22.10
C GLY A 85 2.89 5.79 22.22
N ALA A 86 3.51 6.68 23.00
CA ALA A 86 2.96 8.00 23.28
C ALA A 86 3.24 9.05 22.19
N ASN A 87 4.23 8.81 21.32
CA ASN A 87 4.62 9.73 20.25
C ASN A 87 4.37 9.07 18.88
N PRO A 88 3.46 9.60 18.05
CA PRO A 88 3.11 8.97 16.77
C PRO A 88 4.32 8.89 15.83
N PHE A 89 5.19 9.89 15.80
CA PHE A 89 6.36 9.88 14.89
C PHE A 89 7.36 8.78 15.24
N GLU A 90 7.58 8.55 16.54
CA GLU A 90 8.45 7.48 17.00
C GLU A 90 7.84 6.11 16.69
N VAL A 91 6.55 5.94 16.97
CA VAL A 91 5.84 4.68 16.72
C VAL A 91 5.89 4.30 15.24
N ILE A 92 5.63 5.26 14.35
CA ILE A 92 5.74 5.08 12.90
C ILE A 92 7.16 4.71 12.49
N SER A 93 8.15 5.45 12.99
CA SER A 93 9.56 5.21 12.66
C SER A 93 10.02 3.81 13.08
N GLN A 94 9.60 3.33 14.25
CA GLN A 94 9.93 2.00 14.72
C GLN A 94 9.22 0.90 13.92
N ALA A 95 7.95 1.12 13.55
CA ALA A 95 7.21 0.17 12.73
C ALA A 95 7.81 -0.01 11.34
N VAL A 96 8.18 1.09 10.68
CA VAL A 96 8.85 1.02 9.37
C VAL A 96 10.22 0.36 9.47
N LYS A 97 11.02 0.68 10.50
CA LYS A 97 12.31 0.00 10.75
C LYS A 97 12.13 -1.51 10.91
N TYR A 98 11.13 -1.93 11.68
CA TYR A 98 10.82 -3.36 11.84
C TYR A 98 10.44 -3.99 10.51
N ALA A 99 9.56 -3.36 9.73
CA ALA A 99 9.13 -3.87 8.43
C ALA A 99 10.29 -4.06 7.45
N VAL A 100 11.26 -3.14 7.42
CA VAL A 100 12.48 -3.26 6.59
C VAL A 100 13.39 -4.39 7.07
N LEU A 101 13.42 -4.67 8.38
CA LEU A 101 14.22 -5.78 8.92
C LEU A 101 13.61 -7.15 8.60
N VAL A 102 12.29 -7.27 8.65
CA VAL A 102 11.61 -8.57 8.44
C VAL A 102 11.24 -8.83 6.98
N ASN A 103 11.06 -7.77 6.17
CA ASN A 103 10.88 -7.88 4.73
C ASN A 103 12.15 -7.39 4.05
N SER A 104 12.94 -8.32 3.51
CA SER A 104 14.12 -7.94 2.73
C SER A 104 13.69 -7.20 1.46
N PRO A 105 14.01 -5.91 1.31
CA PRO A 105 13.68 -5.18 0.09
C PRO A 105 14.33 -5.84 -1.12
N PRO A 106 13.66 -5.85 -2.28
CA PRO A 106 14.24 -6.44 -3.48
C PRO A 106 15.45 -5.62 -3.94
N SER A 107 16.49 -6.30 -4.41
CA SER A 107 17.78 -5.69 -4.75
C SER A 107 17.73 -4.64 -5.87
N PHE A 108 16.67 -4.63 -6.68
CA PHE A 108 16.52 -3.64 -7.74
C PHE A 108 16.28 -2.22 -7.21
N LEU A 109 15.89 -2.06 -5.94
CA LEU A 109 15.72 -0.74 -5.32
C LEU A 109 17.05 0.04 -5.20
N ASP A 110 18.19 -0.64 -5.26
CA ASP A 110 19.51 0.00 -5.30
C ASP A 110 19.89 0.50 -6.70
N TRP A 111 19.06 0.24 -7.72
CA TRP A 111 19.34 0.62 -9.10
C TRP A 111 18.61 1.89 -9.49
N PHE A 112 19.19 2.62 -10.43
CA PHE A 112 18.45 3.65 -11.15
C PHE A 112 17.37 2.98 -12.02
N GLY A 113 16.12 3.37 -11.84
CA GLY A 113 14.99 2.94 -12.65
C GLY A 113 14.21 4.13 -13.18
N TRP A 114 13.29 3.86 -14.11
CA TRP A 114 12.48 4.88 -14.75
C TRP A 114 11.00 4.52 -14.72
N CYS A 115 10.14 5.49 -14.39
CA CYS A 115 8.70 5.37 -14.43
C CYS A 115 8.14 6.16 -15.63
N THR A 116 7.20 5.59 -16.37
CA THR A 116 6.61 6.23 -17.55
C THR A 116 5.71 7.43 -17.22
N TRP A 117 5.20 7.54 -15.98
CA TRP A 117 4.24 8.58 -15.59
C TRP A 117 4.74 10.00 -15.83
N ASP A 118 5.94 10.33 -15.37
CA ASP A 118 6.51 11.69 -15.50
C ASP A 118 6.92 12.04 -16.95
N ALA A 119 6.82 11.09 -17.89
CA ALA A 119 7.11 11.30 -19.31
C ALA A 119 5.85 11.32 -20.18
N PHE A 120 4.91 10.41 -19.93
CA PHE A 120 3.76 10.18 -20.82
C PHE A 120 2.41 10.39 -20.14
N TYR A 121 2.36 10.47 -18.81
CA TYR A 121 1.12 10.35 -18.05
C TYR A 121 0.32 9.15 -18.55
N THR A 122 -0.82 9.37 -19.19
CA THR A 122 -1.72 8.34 -19.71
C THR A 122 -1.48 7.94 -21.17
N ASP A 123 -0.50 8.53 -21.88
CA ASP A 123 -0.22 8.24 -23.30
C ASP A 123 0.97 7.29 -23.48
N VAL A 124 0.95 6.17 -22.76
CA VAL A 124 2.06 5.21 -22.76
C VAL A 124 2.01 4.34 -24.02
N THR A 125 3.04 4.43 -24.86
CA THR A 125 3.20 3.64 -26.09
C THR A 125 4.49 2.84 -26.09
N ALA A 126 4.54 1.72 -26.83
CA ALA A 126 5.75 0.91 -26.96
C ALA A 126 6.89 1.72 -27.60
N GLU A 127 6.59 2.53 -28.60
CA GLU A 127 7.53 3.43 -29.25
C GLU A 127 8.03 4.52 -28.29
N GLY A 128 7.14 5.10 -27.47
CA GLY A 128 7.52 6.07 -26.45
C GLY A 128 8.47 5.47 -25.43
N VAL A 129 8.18 4.26 -24.93
CA VAL A 129 9.05 3.55 -24.00
C VAL A 129 10.43 3.28 -24.61
N ASP A 130 10.51 2.78 -25.85
CA ASP A 130 11.79 2.54 -26.54
C ASP A 130 12.59 3.84 -26.72
N GLN A 131 11.94 4.93 -27.11
CA GLN A 131 12.59 6.25 -27.23
C GLN A 131 13.11 6.77 -25.89
N GLY A 132 12.32 6.65 -24.81
CA GLY A 132 12.73 7.07 -23.48
C GLY A 132 13.95 6.30 -22.97
N LEU A 133 13.96 4.97 -23.15
CA LEU A 133 15.09 4.12 -22.79
C LEU A 133 16.37 4.46 -23.57
N ARG A 134 16.25 4.73 -24.88
CA ARG A 134 17.38 5.17 -25.71
C ARG A 134 17.91 6.52 -25.26
N SER A 135 17.03 7.51 -25.07
CA SER A 135 17.39 8.85 -24.61
C SER A 135 18.15 8.83 -23.28
N LEU A 136 17.65 8.07 -22.29
CA LEU A 136 18.33 7.91 -21.00
C LEU A 136 19.70 7.25 -21.13
N SER A 137 19.81 6.22 -21.98
CA SER A 137 21.07 5.52 -22.23
C SER A 137 22.11 6.41 -22.93
N GLU A 138 21.69 7.15 -23.96
CA GLU A 138 22.52 8.12 -24.69
C GLU A 138 22.94 9.29 -23.80
N GLY A 139 22.07 9.70 -22.86
CA GLY A 139 22.35 10.70 -21.83
C GLY A 139 23.26 10.23 -20.69
N GLY A 140 23.71 8.97 -20.70
CA GLY A 140 24.62 8.42 -19.69
C GLY A 140 23.93 7.95 -18.39
N ALA A 141 22.60 7.84 -18.38
CA ALA A 141 21.81 7.37 -17.25
C ALA A 141 20.93 6.16 -17.63
N PRO A 142 21.50 5.03 -18.09
CA PRO A 142 20.72 3.87 -18.50
C PRO A 142 19.96 3.25 -17.32
N PRO A 143 18.61 3.16 -17.36
CA PRO A 143 17.82 2.54 -16.29
C PRO A 143 18.00 1.02 -16.29
N ARG A 144 17.99 0.42 -15.09
CA ARG A 144 18.11 -1.04 -14.91
C ARG A 144 16.77 -1.72 -14.65
N PHE A 145 15.73 -0.96 -14.37
CA PHE A 145 14.36 -1.42 -14.33
C PHE A 145 13.43 -0.31 -14.81
N ILE A 146 12.24 -0.70 -15.25
CA ILE A 146 11.20 0.22 -15.72
C ILE A 146 9.89 -0.10 -14.98
N ILE A 147 9.16 0.96 -14.63
CA ILE A 147 7.77 0.88 -14.18
C ILE A 147 6.93 1.44 -15.33
N ILE A 148 6.09 0.58 -15.91
CA ILE A 148 5.06 0.99 -16.88
C ILE A 148 3.83 1.36 -16.05
N ASP A 149 3.65 2.66 -15.84
CA ASP A 149 2.54 3.25 -15.09
C ASP A 149 1.25 3.31 -15.94
N ASP A 150 0.18 3.85 -15.37
CA ASP A 150 -1.14 3.95 -15.99
C ASP A 150 -1.10 4.59 -17.40
N GLY A 151 -2.04 4.19 -18.26
CA GLY A 151 -2.10 4.61 -19.67
C GLY A 151 -1.62 3.57 -20.69
N TRP A 152 -1.03 2.44 -20.25
CA TRP A 152 -0.64 1.37 -21.17
C TRP A 152 -1.79 0.42 -21.55
N GLN A 153 -2.82 0.34 -20.70
CA GLN A 153 -3.96 -0.56 -20.89
C GLN A 153 -5.07 0.10 -21.71
N GLN A 154 -5.73 -0.68 -22.56
CA GLN A 154 -7.00 -0.28 -23.16
C GLN A 154 -8.13 -0.56 -22.18
N ILE A 155 -8.77 0.50 -21.68
CA ILE A 155 -9.95 0.36 -20.84
C ILE A 155 -11.16 0.22 -21.77
N GLY A 156 -11.87 -0.91 -21.71
CA GLY A 156 -13.08 -1.12 -22.50
C GLY A 156 -14.14 -0.08 -22.16
N ALA A 157 -14.78 0.51 -23.17
CA ALA A 157 -15.92 1.40 -22.98
C ALA A 157 -17.18 0.58 -22.64
N GLU A 158 -17.18 -0.07 -21.47
CA GLU A 158 -18.44 -0.61 -20.94
C GLU A 158 -19.28 0.55 -20.41
N ALA A 159 -20.53 0.62 -20.85
CA ALA A 159 -21.47 1.62 -20.37
C ALA A 159 -21.54 1.53 -18.84
N ARG A 160 -21.32 2.66 -18.15
CA ARG A 160 -21.44 2.76 -16.70
C ARG A 160 -22.81 2.25 -16.27
N ASP A 161 -22.88 1.00 -15.81
CA ASP A 161 -24.03 0.52 -15.06
C ASP A 161 -23.97 1.19 -13.68
N GLN A 162 -24.93 2.06 -13.41
CA GLN A 162 -24.99 2.85 -12.17
C GLN A 162 -25.23 1.99 -10.91
N THR A 163 -25.34 0.67 -11.08
CA THR A 163 -25.56 -0.31 -10.00
C THR A 163 -24.32 -1.12 -9.62
N ALA A 164 -23.22 -1.01 -10.37
CA ALA A 164 -21.97 -1.72 -10.04
C ALA A 164 -21.16 -0.94 -8.99
N ALA A 165 -20.57 -1.67 -8.05
CA ALA A 165 -19.73 -1.11 -6.99
C ALA A 165 -18.65 -0.18 -7.56
N VAL A 166 -18.56 1.02 -6.99
CA VAL A 166 -17.55 2.01 -7.37
C VAL A 166 -16.18 1.48 -6.95
N VAL A 167 -15.43 0.95 -7.92
CA VAL A 167 -13.98 0.84 -7.77
C VAL A 167 -13.48 2.26 -7.63
N GLN A 168 -12.80 2.54 -6.53
CA GLN A 168 -12.26 3.86 -6.27
C GLN A 168 -11.13 4.08 -7.27
N GLU A 169 -11.43 4.76 -8.38
CA GLU A 169 -10.41 5.26 -9.29
C GLU A 169 -9.44 6.12 -8.46
N GLY A 170 -8.14 5.81 -8.57
CA GLY A 170 -7.08 6.61 -7.96
C GLY A 170 -7.20 8.06 -8.40
N ALA A 171 -6.65 8.97 -7.58
CA ALA A 171 -6.77 10.41 -7.75
C ALA A 171 -6.62 10.86 -9.22
N GLN A 172 -7.73 11.30 -9.82
CA GLN A 172 -7.76 12.10 -11.04
C GLN A 172 -7.13 13.47 -10.81
#